data_AF-A0A8T3TKB6-F1
#
_entry.id   AF-A0A8T3TKB6-F1
#
_cell.length_a   1.000
_cell.length_b   1.000
_cell.length_c   1.000
_cell.angle_alpha   90.00
_cell.angle_beta   90.00
_cell.angle_gamma   90.00
#
_symmetry.space_group_name_H-M   'P 1'
#
loop_
_entity.id
_entity.type
_entity.pdbx_description
1 polymer ?
#
loop_
_entity_poly.entity_id
_entity_poly.type
_entity_poly.pdbx_seq_one_letter_code
_entity_poly.pdbx_strand_id
1 'polypeptide(L)'
;MALTVVDAGVIIGLLDGQDAHHVAARVALAAARDRGDDLVLPAAAYAEILVAPNRHGRGAVETVDRFLDALPIRVEPIDRATAARAAKLRAAHGSVRLP
;
A
#
# COMPACT_ATOMS: atom_id res chain seq x y z
N MET A 1 -16.89 10.30 3.50
CA MET A 1 -15.81 9.69 4.27
C MET A 1 -16.00 8.18 4.24
N ALA A 2 -15.21 7.50 3.41
CA ALA A 2 -15.15 6.04 3.34
C ALA A 2 -13.72 5.58 3.71
N LEU A 3 -13.54 4.26 3.84
CA LEU A 3 -12.23 3.65 4.00
C LEU A 3 -11.67 3.28 2.63
N THR A 4 -10.50 3.81 2.27
CA THR A 4 -9.75 3.42 1.07
C THR A 4 -8.56 2.55 1.47
N VAL A 5 -8.57 1.29 1.03
CA VAL A 5 -7.45 0.37 1.20
C VAL A 5 -6.50 0.53 0.01
N VAL A 6 -5.25 0.88 0.30
CA VAL A 6 -4.22 1.16 -0.71
C VAL A 6 -3.34 -0.07 -0.89
N ASP A 7 -3.14 -0.47 -2.15
CA ASP A 7 -2.24 -1.55 -2.53
C ASP A 7 -0.79 -1.06 -2.66
N ALA A 8 0.18 -1.98 -2.54
CA ALA A 8 1.61 -1.67 -2.65
C ALA A 8 1.94 -1.00 -3.99
N GLY A 9 1.36 -1.48 -5.10
CA GLY A 9 1.64 -0.96 -6.45
C GLY A 9 1.30 0.51 -6.61
N VAL A 10 0.29 1.01 -5.89
CA VAL A 10 -0.08 2.43 -5.92
C VAL A 10 0.99 3.29 -5.27
N ILE A 11 1.52 2.85 -4.11
CA ILE A 11 2.61 3.57 -3.42
C ILE A 11 3.91 3.48 -4.21
N ILE A 12 4.24 2.30 -4.75
CA ILE A 12 5.45 2.09 -5.57
C ILE A 12 5.41 3.01 -6.80
N GLY A 13 4.32 2.99 -7.57
CA GLY A 13 4.17 3.86 -8.74
C GLY A 13 4.14 5.35 -8.37
N LEU A 14 3.66 5.71 -7.18
CA LEU A 14 3.71 7.09 -6.71
C LEU A 14 5.15 7.55 -6.36
N LEU A 15 5.97 6.67 -5.78
CA LEU A 15 7.35 6.96 -5.41
C LEU A 15 8.30 7.01 -6.60
N ASP A 16 8.03 6.24 -7.66
CA ASP A 16 8.81 6.26 -8.89
C ASP A 16 8.18 7.20 -9.93
N GLY A 17 8.80 8.36 -10.14
CA GLY A 17 8.34 9.34 -11.13
C GLY A 17 8.47 8.89 -12.59
N GLN A 18 9.13 7.76 -12.87
CA GLN A 18 9.22 7.16 -14.20
C GLN A 18 8.30 5.93 -14.36
N ASP A 19 7.57 5.53 -13.32
CA ASP A 19 6.61 4.44 -13.41
C ASP A 19 5.43 4.84 -14.31
N ALA A 20 5.01 3.93 -15.18
CA ALA A 20 3.90 4.16 -16.11
C ALA A 20 2.58 4.52 -15.38
N HIS A 21 2.43 4.09 -14.13
CA HIS A 21 1.26 4.34 -13.29
C HIS A 21 1.43 5.57 -12.39
N HIS A 22 2.56 6.29 -12.41
CA HIS A 22 2.82 7.42 -11.52
C HIS A 22 1.69 8.47 -11.52
N VAL A 23 1.26 8.89 -12.70
CA VAL A 23 0.18 9.88 -12.86
C VAL A 23 -1.15 9.32 -12.34
N ALA A 24 -1.46 8.06 -12.63
CA ALA A 24 -2.69 7.43 -12.20
C ALA A 24 -2.73 7.27 -10.66
N ALA A 25 -1.64 6.84 -10.05
CA ALA A 25 -1.51 6.72 -8.60
C ALA A 25 -1.67 8.07 -7.89
N ARG A 26 -1.02 9.12 -8.41
CA ARG A 26 -1.19 10.51 -7.93
C ARG A 26 -2.65 10.95 -7.97
N VAL A 27 -3.32 10.76 -9.11
CA VAL A 27 -4.72 11.18 -9.29
C VAL A 27 -5.64 10.41 -8.35
N ALA A 28 -5.45 9.09 -8.23
CA ALA A 28 -6.30 8.26 -7.37
C ALA A 28 -6.19 8.65 -5.89
N LEU A 29 -4.97 8.88 -5.40
CA LEU A 29 -4.74 9.28 -4.01
C LEU A 29 -5.19 10.72 -3.72
N ALA A 30 -4.98 11.64 -4.67
CA ALA A 30 -5.53 12.99 -4.55
C ALA A 30 -7.07 12.96 -4.48
N ALA A 31 -7.73 12.18 -5.34
CA ALA A 31 -9.17 12.04 -5.33
C ALA A 31 -9.70 11.42 -4.03
N ALA A 32 -9.00 10.42 -3.47
CA ALA A 32 -9.37 9.84 -2.17
C ALA A 32 -9.24 10.85 -1.03
N ARG A 33 -8.16 11.63 -1.02
CA ARG A 33 -7.95 12.71 -0.05
C ARG A 33 -9.02 13.80 -0.19
N ASP A 34 -9.34 14.22 -1.41
CA ASP A 34 -10.30 15.30 -1.66
C ASP A 34 -11.74 14.89 -1.28
N ARG A 35 -12.05 13.58 -1.31
CA ARG A 35 -13.29 13.02 -0.74
C ARG A 35 -13.28 12.91 0.79
N GLY A 36 -12.14 13.14 1.43
CA GLY A 36 -11.93 12.93 2.85
C GLY A 36 -12.04 11.45 3.25
N ASP A 37 -11.48 10.54 2.45
CA ASP A 37 -11.42 9.12 2.79
C ASP A 37 -10.29 8.84 3.79
N ASP A 38 -10.53 7.90 4.70
CA ASP A 38 -9.49 7.34 5.55
C ASP A 38 -8.62 6.39 4.72
N LEU A 39 -7.32 6.66 4.63
CA LEU A 39 -6.38 5.82 3.90
C LEU A 39 -5.76 4.78 4.83
N VAL A 40 -5.82 3.51 4.42
CA VAL A 40 -5.13 2.41 5.11
C VAL A 40 -4.27 1.60 4.15
N LEU A 41 -3.12 1.15 4.66
CA LEU A 41 -2.16 0.29 3.96
C LEU A 41 -2.03 -1.02 4.73
N PRO A 42 -2.42 -2.18 4.19
CA PRO A 42 -2.21 -3.45 4.87
C PRO A 42 -0.72 -3.70 5.16
N ALA A 43 -0.40 -4.28 6.32
CA ALA A 43 0.98 -4.56 6.70
C ALA A 43 1.77 -5.40 5.67
N ALA A 44 1.10 -6.30 4.93
CA ALA A 44 1.72 -7.05 3.85
C ALA A 44 2.13 -6.15 2.66
N ALA A 45 1.28 -5.19 2.28
CA ALA A 45 1.59 -4.22 1.23
C ALA A 45 2.73 -3.27 1.66
N TYR A 46 2.75 -2.86 2.93
CA TYR A 46 3.88 -2.12 3.50
C TYR A 46 5.20 -2.90 3.41
N ALA A 47 5.19 -4.19 3.75
CA ALA A 47 6.36 -5.04 3.61
C ALA A 47 6.84 -5.12 2.14
N GLU A 48 5.92 -5.25 1.19
CA GLU A 48 6.23 -5.27 -0.25
C GLU A 48 6.87 -3.96 -0.72
N ILE A 49 6.31 -2.80 -0.33
CA ILE A 49 6.86 -1.47 -0.64
C ILE A 49 8.32 -1.37 -0.17
N LEU A 50 8.64 -1.92 1.00
CA LEU A 50 9.97 -1.83 1.60
C LEU A 50 11.02 -2.78 1.00
N VAL A 51 10.65 -3.74 0.15
CA VAL A 51 11.61 -4.70 -0.43
C VAL A 51 12.71 -3.98 -1.23
N ALA A 52 12.34 -3.07 -2.14
CA ALA A 52 13.30 -2.33 -2.94
C ALA A 52 14.10 -1.29 -2.12
N PRO A 53 13.49 -0.46 -1.25
CA PRO A 53 14.21 0.42 -0.33
C PRO A 53 15.25 -0.30 0.53
N ASN A 54 14.95 -1.48 1.08
CA ASN A 54 15.92 -2.24 1.87
C ASN A 54 17.18 -2.64 1.09
N ARG A 55 17.09 -2.79 -0.25
CA ARG A 55 18.28 -3.03 -1.11
C ARG A 55 19.18 -1.81 -1.26
N HIS A 56 18.64 -0.61 -1.02
CA HIS A 56 19.35 0.67 -1.13
C HIS A 56 19.80 1.23 0.23
N GLY A 57 19.47 0.54 1.32
CA GLY A 57 19.90 0.87 2.68
C GLY A 57 18.89 1.71 3.48
N ARG A 58 19.26 1.95 4.75
CA ARG A 58 18.37 2.54 5.77
C ARG A 58 17.77 3.89 5.38
N GLY A 59 18.53 4.78 4.74
CA GLY A 59 18.03 6.09 4.34
C GLY A 59 16.90 6.05 3.31
N ALA A 60 16.87 5.00 2.46
CA ALA A 60 15.77 4.80 1.52
C ALA A 60 14.49 4.37 2.25
N VAL A 61 14.60 3.49 3.25
CA VAL A 61 13.48 3.06 4.10
C VAL A 61 12.89 4.27 4.86
N GLU A 62 13.74 5.06 5.53
CA GLU A 62 13.31 6.27 6.25
C GLU A 62 12.67 7.33 5.34
N THR A 63 13.00 7.32 4.04
CA THR A 63 12.37 8.20 3.07
C THR A 63 10.96 7.74 2.71
N VAL A 64 10.74 6.42 2.59
CA VAL A 64 9.41 5.85 2.41
C VAL A 64 8.54 6.14 3.63
N ASP A 65 9.06 5.93 4.85
CA ASP A 65 8.28 6.13 6.07
C ASP A 65 7.82 7.60 6.21
N ARG A 66 8.75 8.55 6.02
CA ARG A 66 8.40 9.99 6.01
C ARG A 66 7.37 10.36 4.94
N PHE A 67 7.43 9.69 3.79
CA PHE A 67 6.45 9.88 2.73
C PHE A 67 5.06 9.39 3.15
N LEU A 68 4.96 8.20 3.74
CA LEU A 68 3.70 7.64 4.24
C LEU A 68 3.10 8.51 5.36
N ASP A 69 3.93 9.01 6.27
CA ASP A 69 3.51 9.93 7.33
C ASP A 69 2.93 11.24 6.78
N ALA A 70 3.46 11.73 5.65
CA ALA A 70 2.97 12.94 4.99
C ALA A 70 1.69 12.72 4.16
N LEU A 71 1.36 11.48 3.80
CA LEU A 71 0.15 11.08 3.06
C LEU A 71 -1.06 10.77 3.98
N PRO A 72 -0.99 11.17 5.26
CA PRO A 72 -1.62 10.50 6.41
C PRO A 72 -2.26 9.12 6.16
N ILE A 73 -1.49 8.14 5.72
CA ILE A 73 -1.96 6.75 5.55
C ILE A 73 -1.59 5.89 6.76
N ARG A 74 -2.54 5.14 7.32
CA ARG A 74 -2.28 4.24 8.45
C ARG A 74 -1.89 2.85 7.97
N VAL A 75 -0.77 2.32 8.47
CA VAL A 75 -0.46 0.90 8.29
C VAL A 75 -1.35 0.06 9.20
N GLU A 76 -2.17 -0.81 8.60
CA GLU A 76 -3.14 -1.65 9.30
C GLU A 76 -2.56 -3.07 9.52
N PRO A 77 -2.45 -3.55 10.78
CA PRO A 77 -1.98 -4.90 11.08
C PRO A 77 -2.89 -5.98 10.49
N ILE A 78 -2.29 -7.10 10.09
CA ILE A 78 -3.02 -8.30 9.67
C ILE A 78 -3.04 -9.29 10.82
N ASP A 79 -4.21 -9.47 11.42
CA ASP A 79 -4.42 -10.42 12.52
C ASP A 79 -4.76 -11.84 12.04
N ARG A 80 -4.88 -12.77 12.99
CA ARG A 80 -5.18 -14.18 12.69
C ARG A 80 -6.53 -14.36 11.99
N ALA A 81 -7.53 -13.55 12.36
CA ALA A 81 -8.87 -13.64 11.79
C ALA A 81 -8.88 -13.17 10.32
N THR A 82 -8.20 -12.08 10.04
CA THR A 82 -8.04 -11.51 8.69
C THR A 82 -7.26 -12.47 7.80
N ALA A 83 -6.14 -13.00 8.29
CA ALA A 83 -5.35 -13.99 7.56
C ALA A 83 -6.16 -15.27 7.22
N ALA A 84 -6.95 -15.78 8.16
CA ALA A 84 -7.80 -16.95 7.93
C ALA A 84 -8.87 -16.70 6.85
N ARG A 85 -9.48 -15.50 6.84
CA ARG A 85 -10.44 -15.09 5.80
C ARG A 85 -9.77 -14.97 4.43
N ALA A 86 -8.58 -14.37 4.37
CA ALA A 86 -7.80 -14.27 3.15
C ALA A 86 -7.44 -15.65 2.58
N ALA A 87 -7.05 -16.61 3.44
CA ALA A 87 -6.79 -17.98 3.03
C ALA A 87 -8.03 -18.67 2.45
N LYS A 88 -9.22 -18.47 3.04
CA LYS A 88 -10.49 -18.99 2.51
C LYS A 88 -10.80 -18.42 1.12
N LEU A 89 -10.59 -17.11 0.92
CA LEU A 89 -10.78 -16.47 -0.39
C LEU A 89 -9.82 -17.05 -1.43
N ARG A 90 -8.54 -17.23 -1.08
CA ARG A 90 -7.56 -17.86 -1.97
C ARG A 90 -7.92 -19.31 -2.33
N ALA A 91 -8.41 -20.09 -1.36
CA ALA A 91 -8.85 -21.46 -1.63
C ALA A 91 -10.05 -21.51 -2.59
N ALA A 92 -10.94 -20.52 -2.53
CA ALA A 92 -12.09 -20.40 -3.43
C ALA A 92 -11.71 -19.82 -4.80
N HIS A 93 -10.62 -19.06 -4.89
CA HIS A 93 -10.20 -18.34 -6.09
C HIS A 93 -8.73 -18.65 -6.42
N GLY A 94 -8.50 -19.68 -7.24
CA GLY A 94 -7.14 -20.16 -7.57
C GLY A 94 -6.23 -19.13 -8.26
N SER A 95 -6.78 -18.03 -8.77
CA SER A 95 -6.02 -16.91 -9.35
C SER A 95 -5.55 -15.89 -8.30
N VAL A 96 -6.12 -15.87 -7.10
CA VAL A 96 -5.75 -14.92 -6.04
C VAL A 96 -4.45 -15.39 -5.39
N ARG A 97 -3.39 -14.60 -5.57
CA ARG A 97 -2.14 -14.75 -4.83
C ARG A 97 -2.20 -13.90 -3.57
N LEU A 98 -1.55 -14.37 -2.50
CA LEU A 98 -1.24 -13.52 -1.36
C LEU A 98 0.18 -12.99 -1.57
N PRO A 99 0.42 -11.68 -1.39
CA PRO A 99 1.78 -11.14 -1.32
C PRO A 99 2.56 -11.76 -0.14
#